data_AF-A0A964DEL2-F1
#
_entry.id   AF-A0A964DEL2-F1
#
_cell.length_a   1.000
_cell.length_b   1.000
_cell.length_c   1.000
_cell.angle_alpha   90.00
_cell.angle_beta   90.00
_cell.angle_gamma   90.00
#
_symmetry.space_group_name_H-M   'P 1'
#
loop_
_entity.id
_entity.type
_entity.pdbx_description
1 polymer ?
#
loop_
_entity_poly.entity_id
_entity_poly.type
_entity_poly.pdbx_seq_one_letter_code
_entity_poly.pdbx_strand_id
1 'polypeptide(L)'
;MKKIIKILLLTGLIALAAGCLNTKNTEVAGTPINLVKMSGQDMIQRLGTGEIAGFIMWEPYPAIAVTKGYGKPLIYSGKIWSGHPCCVVAYDYDWYKNTTNADEILKRMALVQLKSVEYINNAKAENSPDHEDLINYTMDFGGMTDRTAANLSLMDVEFVFAPNIPGAETFIKKIQDFDIFDSGKWNQSGYKNAKEYANSLINESYAGWAVQNRDASLGSLKLTSPVTIRYAYLINDIHELPFYVAWKKGWYTETGINITLAEGAPFQNGAFEMQNGFKAGTVDVGSLGIPPVIIHRINSNDFATDDARVGVIAGMNNEGSVIVVANNFTSMKDLQGKTVGYPGPGTIQHVLFLMEADREGLKVSY
;
A
#
# COMPACT_ATOMS: atom_id res chain seq x y z
N MET A 1 67.74 36.52 -60.65
CA MET A 1 68.40 35.23 -60.38
C MET A 1 67.36 34.24 -59.89
N LYS A 2 67.19 33.12 -60.63
CA LYS A 2 66.55 31.83 -60.27
C LYS A 2 65.06 31.87 -59.85
N LYS A 3 64.14 31.03 -60.32
CA LYS A 3 64.09 29.94 -61.31
C LYS A 3 62.59 29.66 -61.58
N ILE A 4 62.29 29.28 -62.81
CA ILE A 4 61.01 28.77 -63.35
C ILE A 4 60.59 27.44 -62.66
N ILE A 5 59.29 27.13 -62.55
CA ILE A 5 58.66 25.82 -62.91
C ILE A 5 57.11 25.92 -62.90
N LYS A 6 56.52 25.14 -63.81
CA LYS A 6 55.18 25.19 -64.43
C LYS A 6 54.06 24.47 -63.65
N ILE A 7 52.84 25.02 -63.81
CA ILE A 7 51.53 24.41 -64.15
C ILE A 7 51.28 22.93 -63.78
N LEU A 8 50.16 22.67 -63.07
CA LEU A 8 49.19 21.61 -63.41
C LEU A 8 47.83 21.85 -62.73
N LEU A 9 46.79 22.02 -63.56
CA LEU A 9 45.38 21.87 -63.18
C LEU A 9 45.12 20.42 -62.78
N LEU A 10 44.38 20.20 -61.68
CA LEU A 10 43.67 18.95 -61.47
C LEU A 10 42.26 19.23 -60.94
N THR A 11 41.29 18.92 -61.79
CA THR A 11 39.86 18.79 -61.53
C THR A 11 39.59 17.68 -60.51
N GLY A 12 38.81 17.97 -59.47
CA GLY A 12 38.34 16.99 -58.50
C GLY A 12 36.83 17.11 -58.27
N LEU A 13 36.11 16.06 -58.64
CA LEU A 13 34.66 15.85 -58.60
C LEU A 13 33.99 16.23 -57.27
N ILE A 14 32.83 16.88 -57.36
CA ILE A 14 31.82 16.92 -56.31
C ILE A 14 31.14 15.55 -56.27
N ALA A 15 31.45 14.74 -55.26
CA ALA A 15 30.66 13.56 -54.92
C ALA A 15 29.53 13.99 -53.98
N LEU A 16 28.31 14.10 -54.51
CA LEU A 16 27.07 14.11 -53.73
C LEU A 16 26.86 12.71 -53.14
N ALA A 17 27.40 12.46 -51.96
CA ALA A 17 26.96 11.34 -51.14
C ALA A 17 25.67 11.77 -50.44
N ALA A 18 24.54 11.30 -50.98
CA ALA A 18 23.26 11.31 -50.29
C ALA A 18 23.41 10.50 -48.99
N GLY A 19 23.63 11.20 -47.88
CA GLY A 19 23.52 10.63 -46.56
C GLY A 19 22.05 10.39 -46.24
N CYS A 20 21.63 9.12 -46.31
CA CYS A 20 20.43 8.65 -45.62
C CYS A 20 20.61 8.91 -44.13
N LEU A 21 20.10 10.05 -43.65
CA LEU A 21 19.87 10.27 -42.24
C LEU A 21 18.82 9.25 -41.80
N ASN A 22 19.29 8.21 -41.13
CA ASN A 22 18.47 7.33 -40.31
C ASN A 22 17.78 8.22 -39.27
N THR A 23 16.54 8.62 -39.55
CA THR A 23 15.64 9.17 -38.56
C THR A 23 15.36 8.05 -37.57
N LYS A 24 16.24 7.89 -36.57
CA LYS A 24 15.79 7.38 -35.28
C LYS A 24 14.64 8.31 -34.91
N ASN A 25 13.42 7.75 -34.90
CA ASN A 25 12.28 8.37 -34.25
C ASN A 25 12.74 8.79 -32.86
N THR A 26 13.08 10.07 -32.71
CA THR A 26 13.05 10.73 -31.41
C THR A 26 11.59 10.69 -31.02
N GLU A 27 11.21 9.68 -30.25
CA GLU A 27 10.00 9.71 -29.45
C GLU A 27 9.95 11.09 -28.80
N VAL A 28 8.96 11.89 -29.19
CA VAL A 28 8.66 13.13 -28.50
C VAL A 28 8.38 12.71 -27.07
N ALA A 29 9.25 13.08 -26.14
CA ALA A 29 9.05 12.81 -24.73
C ALA A 29 7.68 13.37 -24.33
N GLY A 30 6.69 12.49 -24.16
CA GLY A 30 5.33 12.89 -23.84
C GLY A 30 5.32 13.69 -22.54
N THR A 31 4.41 14.67 -22.45
CA THR A 31 4.22 15.46 -21.24
C THR A 31 3.91 14.52 -20.06
N PRO A 32 4.63 14.62 -18.94
CA PRO A 32 4.44 13.72 -17.81
C PRO A 32 3.06 13.93 -17.16
N ILE A 33 2.57 12.89 -16.49
CA ILE A 33 1.44 12.96 -15.55
C ILE A 33 1.98 13.55 -14.23
N ASN A 34 1.31 14.56 -13.68
CA ASN A 34 1.74 15.22 -12.46
C ASN A 34 1.08 14.62 -11.21
N LEU A 35 1.81 13.82 -10.44
CA LEU A 35 1.32 13.23 -9.19
C LEU A 35 1.45 14.20 -8.02
N VAL A 36 0.32 14.52 -7.36
CA VAL A 36 0.29 15.44 -6.22
C VAL A 36 -0.23 14.72 -4.98
N LYS A 37 0.56 14.78 -3.90
CA LYS A 37 0.21 14.18 -2.61
C LYS A 37 -1.00 14.92 -2.02
N MET A 38 -2.02 14.18 -1.62
CA MET A 38 -3.19 14.72 -0.93
C MET A 38 -3.91 13.65 -0.10
N SER A 39 -4.87 14.04 0.75
CA SER A 39 -5.69 13.10 1.51
C SER A 39 -6.77 12.47 0.63
N GLY A 40 -7.30 11.30 0.99
CA GLY A 40 -8.39 10.66 0.23
C GLY A 40 -9.66 11.53 0.16
N GLN A 41 -9.98 12.27 1.23
CA GLN A 41 -11.09 13.21 1.20
C GLN A 41 -10.85 14.36 0.22
N ASP A 42 -9.64 14.92 0.19
CA ASP A 42 -9.29 15.96 -0.78
C ASP A 42 -9.37 15.45 -2.21
N MET A 43 -8.95 14.21 -2.48
CA MET A 43 -9.06 13.61 -3.82
C MET A 43 -10.50 13.54 -4.31
N ILE A 44 -11.44 13.11 -3.45
CA ILE A 44 -12.86 13.05 -3.80
C ILE A 44 -13.38 14.45 -4.15
N GLN A 45 -13.10 15.45 -3.31
CA GLN A 45 -13.59 16.82 -3.50
C GLN A 45 -12.98 17.49 -4.73
N ARG A 46 -11.66 17.34 -4.92
CA ARG A 46 -10.93 17.92 -6.05
C ARG A 46 -11.28 17.26 -7.38
N LEU A 47 -11.63 15.96 -7.37
CA LEU A 47 -12.18 15.32 -8.55
C LEU A 47 -13.57 15.88 -8.89
N GLY A 48 -14.45 16.02 -7.89
CA GLY A 48 -15.81 16.55 -8.09
C GLY A 48 -15.85 18.00 -8.56
N THR A 49 -14.85 18.81 -8.21
CA THR A 49 -14.70 20.20 -8.68
C THR A 49 -13.91 20.33 -9.99
N GLY A 50 -13.30 19.24 -10.48
CA GLY A 50 -12.49 19.23 -11.69
C GLY A 50 -11.08 19.79 -11.53
N GLU A 51 -10.59 20.00 -10.29
CA GLU A 51 -9.22 20.46 -10.02
C GLU A 51 -8.16 19.39 -10.35
N ILE A 52 -8.52 18.10 -10.23
CA ILE A 52 -7.67 16.97 -10.64
C ILE A 52 -8.38 16.12 -11.70
N ALA A 53 -7.59 15.49 -12.58
CA ALA A 53 -8.12 14.63 -13.63
C ALA A 53 -8.45 13.21 -13.15
N GLY A 54 -7.86 12.80 -12.03
CA GLY A 54 -8.04 11.50 -11.42
C GLY A 54 -7.25 11.36 -10.14
N PHE A 55 -7.33 10.20 -9.51
CA PHE A 55 -6.53 9.83 -8.36
C PHE A 55 -6.35 8.32 -8.28
N ILE A 56 -5.39 7.86 -7.47
CA ILE A 56 -5.30 6.47 -7.01
C ILE A 56 -5.40 6.42 -5.48
N MET A 57 -6.30 5.59 -4.96
CA MET A 57 -6.53 5.45 -3.51
C MET A 57 -7.08 4.06 -3.18
N TRP A 58 -6.92 3.63 -1.92
CA TRP A 58 -7.59 2.45 -1.38
C TRP A 58 -9.09 2.71 -1.17
N GLU A 59 -9.90 1.65 -1.16
CA GLU A 59 -11.31 1.72 -0.76
C GLU A 59 -11.48 2.20 0.70
N PRO A 60 -12.46 3.06 1.02
CA PRO A 60 -13.69 3.30 0.26
C PRO A 60 -13.68 4.58 -0.59
N TYR A 61 -12.56 5.29 -0.67
CA TYR A 61 -12.52 6.60 -1.33
C TYR A 61 -12.91 6.54 -2.82
N PRO A 62 -12.43 5.55 -3.63
CA PRO A 62 -12.95 5.28 -4.96
C PRO A 62 -14.46 5.06 -4.99
N ALA A 63 -15.01 4.15 -4.18
CA ALA A 63 -16.44 3.87 -4.16
C ALA A 63 -17.27 5.13 -3.84
N ILE A 64 -16.81 5.97 -2.90
CA ILE A 64 -17.47 7.25 -2.58
C ILE A 64 -17.45 8.20 -3.78
N ALA A 65 -16.32 8.36 -4.46
CA ALA A 65 -16.24 9.24 -5.64
C ALA A 65 -17.14 8.77 -6.79
N VAL A 66 -17.19 7.45 -7.01
CA VAL A 66 -17.99 6.83 -8.07
C VAL A 66 -19.48 6.96 -7.79
N THR A 67 -19.93 6.66 -6.57
CA THR A 67 -21.35 6.77 -6.18
C THR A 67 -21.86 8.20 -6.18
N LYS A 68 -21.01 9.19 -5.88
CA LYS A 68 -21.32 10.61 -6.06
C LYS A 68 -21.36 11.08 -7.51
N GLY A 69 -20.95 10.23 -8.46
CA GLY A 69 -20.87 10.56 -9.89
C GLY A 69 -19.72 11.49 -10.28
N TYR A 70 -18.76 11.72 -9.39
CA TYR A 70 -17.63 12.63 -9.63
C TYR A 70 -16.60 12.04 -10.61
N GLY A 71 -16.56 10.72 -10.73
CA GLY A 71 -15.74 10.03 -11.70
C GLY A 71 -16.11 8.57 -11.83
N LYS A 72 -15.25 7.82 -12.52
CA LYS A 72 -15.44 6.39 -12.76
C LYS A 72 -14.12 5.63 -12.52
N PRO A 73 -14.19 4.34 -12.17
CA PRO A 73 -13.01 3.49 -12.15
C PRO A 73 -12.34 3.46 -13.53
N LEU A 74 -11.03 3.67 -13.59
CA LEU A 74 -10.22 3.45 -14.77
C LEU A 74 -9.58 2.06 -14.71
N ILE A 75 -8.81 1.79 -13.65
CA ILE A 75 -8.08 0.53 -13.46
C ILE A 75 -8.14 0.12 -11.98
N TYR A 76 -8.62 -1.10 -11.73
CA TYR A 76 -8.53 -1.75 -10.42
C TYR A 76 -7.13 -2.34 -10.22
N SER A 77 -6.61 -2.30 -8.99
CA SER A 77 -5.20 -2.62 -8.72
C SER A 77 -4.84 -4.07 -9.04
N GLY A 78 -5.76 -5.01 -8.91
CA GLY A 78 -5.57 -6.41 -9.33
C GLY A 78 -5.28 -6.57 -10.83
N LYS A 79 -5.65 -5.59 -11.68
CA LYS A 79 -5.29 -5.56 -13.11
C LYS A 79 -3.87 -5.03 -13.38
N ILE A 80 -3.30 -4.30 -12.43
CA ILE A 80 -1.92 -3.81 -12.48
C ILE A 80 -0.99 -4.90 -11.92
N TRP A 81 -1.34 -5.42 -10.75
CA TRP A 81 -0.62 -6.47 -10.06
C TRP A 81 -1.61 -7.37 -9.30
N SER A 82 -1.95 -8.52 -9.88
CA SER A 82 -2.87 -9.47 -9.24
C SER A 82 -2.29 -10.02 -7.93
N GLY A 83 -3.13 -10.06 -6.89
CA GLY A 83 -2.82 -10.59 -5.57
C GLY A 83 -1.76 -9.78 -4.83
N HIS A 84 -1.57 -8.50 -5.17
CA HIS A 84 -0.59 -7.68 -4.50
C HIS A 84 -0.94 -7.51 -3.01
N PRO A 85 0.05 -7.56 -2.11
CA PRO A 85 -0.22 -7.36 -0.70
C PRO A 85 -0.60 -5.91 -0.41
N CYS A 86 -1.45 -5.70 0.60
CA CYS A 86 -1.77 -4.39 1.14
C CYS A 86 -1.57 -4.37 2.66
N CYS A 87 -2.63 -4.42 3.48
CA CYS A 87 -2.52 -4.25 4.93
C CYS A 87 -2.13 -5.54 5.67
N VAL A 88 -1.45 -5.36 6.79
CA VAL A 88 -0.92 -6.40 7.67
C VAL A 88 -1.11 -6.01 9.14
N VAL A 89 -1.01 -7.00 10.03
CA VAL A 89 -0.88 -6.76 11.47
C VAL A 89 0.59 -6.78 11.85
N ALA A 90 1.09 -5.65 12.35
CA ALA A 90 2.48 -5.46 12.75
C ALA A 90 2.61 -5.20 14.26
N TYR A 91 3.74 -5.55 14.85
CA TYR A 91 4.07 -5.26 16.24
C TYR A 91 5.39 -4.50 16.35
N ASP A 92 5.49 -3.68 17.39
CA ASP A 92 6.72 -2.98 17.76
C ASP A 92 7.73 -3.94 18.40
N TYR A 93 8.96 -3.94 17.89
CA TYR A 93 9.96 -4.91 18.32
C TYR A 93 10.48 -4.66 19.73
N ASP A 94 10.52 -3.41 20.18
CA ASP A 94 10.94 -3.07 21.54
C ASP A 94 9.85 -3.39 22.56
N TRP A 95 8.58 -3.15 22.24
CA TRP A 95 7.45 -3.69 22.99
C TRP A 95 7.54 -5.21 23.11
N TYR A 96 7.80 -5.92 22.00
CA TYR A 96 7.91 -7.38 21.98
C TYR A 96 9.02 -7.88 22.92
N LYS A 97 10.22 -7.29 22.85
CA LYS A 97 11.34 -7.66 23.73
C LYS A 97 11.02 -7.44 25.22
N ASN A 98 10.31 -6.37 25.53
CA ASN A 98 10.06 -5.94 26.90
C ASN A 98 8.77 -6.54 27.51
N THR A 99 8.00 -7.31 26.74
CA THR A 99 6.73 -7.88 27.18
C THR A 99 6.88 -9.36 27.56
N THR A 100 6.66 -9.65 28.85
CA THR A 100 6.73 -11.02 29.40
C THR A 100 5.50 -11.82 28.96
N ASN A 101 5.59 -12.52 27.80
CA ASN A 101 4.57 -13.32 27.09
C ASN A 101 4.14 -12.79 25.71
N ALA A 102 4.93 -11.91 25.08
CA ALA A 102 4.60 -11.32 23.78
C ALA A 102 4.14 -12.36 22.73
N ASP A 103 4.80 -13.51 22.64
CA ASP A 103 4.41 -14.60 21.73
C ASP A 103 2.99 -15.11 21.96
N GLU A 104 2.59 -15.28 23.22
CA GLU A 104 1.24 -15.76 23.54
C GLU A 104 0.19 -14.71 23.19
N ILE A 105 0.47 -13.43 23.40
CA ILE A 105 -0.38 -12.32 22.97
C ILE A 105 -0.52 -12.32 21.45
N LEU A 106 0.59 -12.32 20.71
CA LEU A 106 0.60 -12.25 19.25
C LEU A 106 -0.10 -13.44 18.59
N LYS A 107 -0.01 -14.64 19.18
CA LYS A 107 -0.80 -15.82 18.77
C LYS A 107 -2.31 -15.56 18.83
N ARG A 108 -2.81 -14.92 19.91
CA ARG A 108 -4.24 -14.59 20.06
C ARG A 108 -4.65 -13.47 19.13
N MET A 109 -3.81 -12.45 18.95
CA MET A 109 -4.02 -11.40 17.94
C MET A 109 -4.18 -12.00 16.54
N ALA A 110 -3.29 -12.93 16.14
CA ALA A 110 -3.37 -13.63 14.86
C ALA A 110 -4.62 -14.51 14.73
N LEU A 111 -5.06 -15.18 15.80
CA LEU A 111 -6.30 -15.97 15.80
C LEU A 111 -7.54 -15.08 15.65
N VAL A 112 -7.60 -13.96 16.37
CA VAL A 112 -8.69 -12.98 16.24
C VAL A 112 -8.73 -12.42 14.81
N GLN A 113 -7.56 -12.10 14.24
CA GLN A 113 -7.44 -11.66 12.86
C GLN A 113 -7.98 -12.70 11.88
N LEU A 114 -7.58 -13.97 12.00
CA LEU A 114 -8.09 -15.07 11.17
C LEU A 114 -9.61 -15.17 11.24
N LYS A 115 -10.19 -15.20 12.45
CA LYS A 115 -11.64 -15.30 12.63
C LYS A 115 -12.39 -14.10 12.04
N SER A 116 -11.81 -12.90 12.11
CA SER A 116 -12.43 -11.71 11.51
C SER A 116 -12.38 -11.70 10.00
N VAL A 117 -11.28 -12.17 9.40
CA VAL A 117 -11.20 -12.37 7.96
C VAL A 117 -12.24 -13.41 7.50
N GLU A 118 -12.38 -14.54 8.20
CA GLU A 118 -13.38 -15.56 7.88
C GLU A 118 -14.82 -15.02 8.00
N TYR A 119 -15.12 -14.28 9.08
CA TYR A 119 -16.41 -13.64 9.26
C TYR A 119 -16.73 -12.67 8.12
N ILE A 120 -15.81 -11.77 7.79
CA ILE A 120 -16.02 -10.77 6.73
C ILE A 120 -16.23 -11.48 5.38
N ASN A 121 -15.39 -12.44 5.03
CA ASN A 121 -15.52 -13.17 3.77
C ASN A 121 -16.86 -13.92 3.65
N ASN A 122 -17.37 -14.49 4.74
CA ASN A 122 -18.70 -15.10 4.78
C ASN A 122 -19.82 -14.05 4.70
N ALA A 123 -19.64 -12.90 5.36
CA ALA A 123 -20.62 -11.81 5.39
C ALA A 123 -20.69 -11.00 4.08
N LYS A 124 -19.69 -11.10 3.19
CA LYS A 124 -19.73 -10.46 1.86
C LYS A 124 -20.86 -10.99 0.97
N ALA A 125 -21.32 -12.22 1.17
CA ALA A 125 -22.45 -12.75 0.41
C ALA A 125 -23.76 -12.05 0.79
N GLU A 126 -24.52 -11.54 -0.18
CA GLU A 126 -25.76 -10.79 0.07
C GLU A 126 -26.82 -11.59 0.86
N ASN A 127 -26.80 -12.92 0.78
CA ASN A 127 -27.70 -13.81 1.51
C ASN A 127 -27.16 -14.24 2.89
N SER A 128 -25.99 -13.76 3.29
CA SER A 128 -25.43 -14.05 4.59
C SER A 128 -26.24 -13.36 5.68
N PRO A 129 -26.54 -14.03 6.82
CA PRO A 129 -27.20 -13.38 7.95
C PRO A 129 -26.38 -12.23 8.54
N ASP A 130 -25.06 -12.23 8.31
CA ASP A 130 -24.12 -11.22 8.81
C ASP A 130 -23.88 -10.06 7.82
N HIS A 131 -24.50 -10.10 6.63
CA HIS A 131 -24.25 -9.11 5.57
C HIS A 131 -24.58 -7.69 6.00
N GLU A 132 -25.75 -7.51 6.63
CA GLU A 132 -26.20 -6.20 7.11
C GLU A 132 -25.25 -5.63 8.18
N ASP A 133 -24.76 -6.48 9.08
CA ASP A 133 -23.76 -6.08 10.08
C ASP A 133 -22.44 -5.68 9.42
N LEU A 134 -21.98 -6.43 8.41
CA LEU A 134 -20.78 -6.07 7.65
C LEU A 134 -20.94 -4.70 6.97
N ILE A 135 -22.08 -4.42 6.33
CA ILE A 135 -22.32 -3.11 5.72
C ILE A 135 -22.32 -2.01 6.78
N ASN A 136 -22.94 -2.23 7.95
CA ASN A 136 -22.94 -1.26 9.03
C ASN A 136 -21.53 -0.99 9.58
N TYR A 137 -20.71 -2.03 9.79
CA TYR A 137 -19.30 -1.87 10.17
C TYR A 137 -18.49 -1.13 9.09
N THR A 138 -18.73 -1.46 7.83
CA THR A 138 -18.06 -0.82 6.68
C THR A 138 -18.38 0.67 6.62
N MET A 139 -19.64 1.04 6.81
CA MET A 139 -20.07 2.43 6.86
C MET A 139 -19.47 3.20 8.04
N ASP A 140 -19.58 2.63 9.24
CA ASP A 140 -19.08 3.24 10.47
C ASP A 140 -17.56 3.44 10.42
N PHE A 141 -16.82 2.39 10.05
CA PHE A 141 -15.36 2.45 9.99
C PHE A 141 -14.84 3.32 8.85
N GLY A 142 -15.47 3.24 7.68
CA GLY A 142 -15.08 4.00 6.49
C GLY A 142 -15.58 5.45 6.48
N GLY A 143 -16.31 5.89 7.51
CA GLY A 143 -16.87 7.24 7.57
C GLY A 143 -17.88 7.52 6.46
N MET A 144 -18.65 6.51 6.06
CA MET A 144 -19.62 6.58 4.97
C MET A 144 -21.06 6.67 5.48
N THR A 145 -21.89 7.43 4.78
CA THR A 145 -23.34 7.47 4.99
C THR A 145 -24.14 6.79 3.88
N ASP A 146 -23.48 6.45 2.76
CA ASP A 146 -24.10 5.81 1.60
C ASP A 146 -23.86 4.29 1.62
N ARG A 147 -24.94 3.52 1.71
CA ARG A 147 -24.92 2.04 1.68
C ARG A 147 -24.44 1.49 0.34
N THR A 148 -24.71 2.19 -0.76
CA THR A 148 -24.24 1.77 -2.08
C THR A 148 -22.72 1.90 -2.17
N ALA A 149 -22.16 2.98 -1.62
CA ALA A 149 -20.72 3.16 -1.54
C ALA A 149 -20.06 2.08 -0.67
N ALA A 150 -20.65 1.77 0.49
CA ALA A 150 -20.16 0.72 1.37
C ALA A 150 -20.16 -0.66 0.68
N ASN A 151 -21.25 -1.03 0.02
CA ASN A 151 -21.31 -2.28 -0.75
C ASN A 151 -20.25 -2.33 -1.86
N LEU A 152 -20.16 -1.26 -2.67
CA LEU A 152 -19.21 -1.17 -3.76
C LEU A 152 -17.76 -1.30 -3.26
N SER A 153 -17.44 -0.65 -2.15
CA SER A 153 -16.09 -0.64 -1.57
C SER A 153 -15.59 -2.03 -1.16
N LEU A 154 -16.49 -2.95 -0.78
CA LEU A 154 -16.12 -4.32 -0.38
C LEU A 154 -15.82 -5.23 -1.57
N MET A 155 -16.25 -4.89 -2.78
CA MET A 155 -16.20 -5.79 -3.92
C MET A 155 -14.77 -6.12 -4.35
N ASP A 156 -13.88 -5.12 -4.34
CA ASP A 156 -12.49 -5.24 -4.83
C ASP A 156 -11.47 -5.54 -3.71
N VAL A 157 -11.91 -5.55 -2.45
CA VAL A 157 -11.03 -5.89 -1.32
C VAL A 157 -11.03 -7.40 -1.10
N GLU A 158 -9.88 -8.03 -1.27
CA GLU A 158 -9.65 -9.44 -0.96
C GLU A 158 -9.14 -9.57 0.47
N PHE A 159 -10.02 -9.85 1.44
CA PHE A 159 -9.59 -10.05 2.82
C PHE A 159 -8.85 -11.38 2.98
N VAL A 160 -7.60 -11.31 3.44
CA VAL A 160 -6.70 -12.45 3.61
C VAL A 160 -6.07 -12.42 4.99
N PHE A 161 -5.82 -13.59 5.57
CA PHE A 161 -5.13 -13.68 6.87
C PHE A 161 -3.65 -14.04 6.72
N ALA A 162 -3.28 -14.73 5.64
CA ALA A 162 -1.92 -15.19 5.42
C ALA A 162 -1.06 -14.02 4.91
N PRO A 163 0.11 -13.77 5.49
CA PRO A 163 1.01 -12.75 4.96
C PRO A 163 1.61 -13.22 3.62
N ASN A 164 1.93 -12.28 2.74
CA ASN A 164 2.40 -12.57 1.37
C ASN A 164 3.87 -12.18 1.21
N ILE A 165 4.79 -13.08 1.61
CA ILE A 165 6.24 -12.88 1.50
C ILE A 165 6.69 -12.65 0.04
N PRO A 166 6.26 -13.45 -0.97
CA PRO A 166 6.64 -13.19 -2.36
C PRO A 166 6.19 -11.82 -2.87
N GLY A 167 5.01 -11.38 -2.44
CA GLY A 167 4.49 -10.05 -2.72
C GLY A 167 5.36 -8.95 -2.09
N ALA A 168 5.73 -9.09 -0.82
CA ALA A 168 6.64 -8.18 -0.14
C ALA A 168 8.01 -8.10 -0.84
N GLU A 169 8.58 -9.25 -1.23
CA GLU A 169 9.83 -9.30 -2.01
C GLU A 169 9.71 -8.54 -3.34
N THR A 170 8.60 -8.74 -4.06
CA THR A 170 8.33 -8.04 -5.33
C THR A 170 8.21 -6.54 -5.12
N PHE A 171 7.51 -6.11 -4.05
CA PHE A 171 7.38 -4.70 -3.71
C PHE A 171 8.75 -4.06 -3.42
N ILE A 172 9.61 -4.73 -2.64
CA ILE A 172 10.96 -4.26 -2.32
C ILE A 172 11.80 -4.06 -3.59
N LYS A 173 11.72 -5.00 -4.55
CA LYS A 173 12.41 -4.85 -5.84
C LYS A 173 11.89 -3.63 -6.61
N LYS A 174 10.57 -3.43 -6.65
CA LYS A 174 9.98 -2.29 -7.38
C LYS A 174 10.36 -0.94 -6.79
N ILE A 175 10.39 -0.79 -5.47
CA ILE A 175 10.84 0.47 -4.86
C ILE A 175 12.35 0.71 -5.01
N GLN A 176 13.15 -0.35 -5.21
CA GLN A 176 14.56 -0.23 -5.60
C GLN A 176 14.67 0.20 -7.07
N ASP A 177 13.93 -0.43 -7.98
CA ASP A 177 13.89 -0.08 -9.41
C ASP A 177 13.44 1.36 -9.65
N PHE A 178 12.54 1.88 -8.81
CA PHE A 178 12.02 3.24 -8.86
C PHE A 178 12.80 4.27 -8.02
N ASP A 179 13.96 3.90 -7.45
CA ASP A 179 14.80 4.77 -6.60
C ASP A 179 14.04 5.43 -5.42
N ILE A 180 13.02 4.75 -4.89
CA ILE A 180 12.23 5.21 -3.73
C ILE A 180 12.96 4.89 -2.41
N PHE A 181 13.80 3.86 -2.45
CA PHE A 181 14.54 3.36 -1.31
C PHE A 181 15.81 4.19 -1.06
N ASP A 182 16.09 4.59 0.18
CA ASP A 182 17.35 5.26 0.51
C ASP A 182 18.49 4.23 0.43
N SER A 183 19.34 4.35 -0.59
CA SER A 183 20.43 3.39 -0.86
C SER A 183 21.48 3.36 0.26
N GLY A 184 21.70 4.48 0.94
CA GLY A 184 22.61 4.55 2.08
C GLY A 184 22.06 3.77 3.28
N LYS A 185 20.78 3.97 3.60
CA LYS A 185 20.06 3.23 4.64
C LYS A 185 19.92 1.75 4.30
N TRP A 186 19.68 1.40 3.04
CA TRP A 186 19.69 0.01 2.57
C TRP A 186 21.00 -0.69 2.90
N ASN A 187 22.13 -0.06 2.56
CA ASN A 187 23.44 -0.62 2.82
C ASN A 187 23.73 -0.77 4.32
N GLN A 188 23.26 0.20 5.14
CA GLN A 188 23.39 0.13 6.60
C GLN A 188 22.56 -1.01 7.22
N SER A 189 21.42 -1.37 6.61
CA SER A 189 20.55 -2.44 7.10
C SER A 189 21.21 -3.82 7.14
N GLY A 190 22.22 -4.05 6.31
CA GLY A 190 22.92 -5.33 6.20
C GLY A 190 22.18 -6.42 5.43
N TYR A 191 20.94 -6.18 4.95
CA TYR A 191 20.21 -7.13 4.11
C TYR A 191 20.86 -7.26 2.73
N LYS A 192 21.07 -8.51 2.27
CA LYS A 192 21.75 -8.76 0.99
C LYS A 192 20.83 -8.62 -0.21
N ASN A 193 19.53 -8.83 -0.02
CA ASN A 193 18.52 -8.78 -1.08
C ASN A 193 17.11 -8.65 -0.50
N ALA A 194 16.15 -8.36 -1.40
CA ALA A 194 14.73 -8.22 -1.09
C ALA A 194 14.14 -9.44 -0.36
N LYS A 195 14.55 -10.66 -0.73
CA LYS A 195 14.05 -11.90 -0.12
C LYS A 195 14.46 -12.00 1.35
N GLU A 196 15.73 -11.76 1.66
CA GLU A 196 16.23 -11.77 3.03
C GLU A 196 15.49 -10.75 3.90
N TYR A 197 15.27 -9.53 3.37
CA TYR A 197 14.55 -8.50 4.08
C TYR A 197 13.09 -8.90 4.34
N ALA A 198 12.36 -9.36 3.32
CA ALA A 198 10.97 -9.80 3.47
C ALA A 198 10.81 -10.94 4.50
N ASN A 199 11.71 -11.93 4.47
CA ASN A 199 11.69 -13.04 5.45
C ASN A 199 12.06 -12.59 6.87
N SER A 200 12.87 -11.54 7.02
CA SER A 200 13.20 -10.99 8.35
C SER A 200 12.06 -10.18 8.96
N LEU A 201 11.11 -9.73 8.14
CA LEU A 201 10.00 -8.87 8.52
C LEU A 201 8.76 -9.69 8.91
N ILE A 202 8.47 -10.74 8.15
CA ILE A 202 7.25 -11.52 8.26
C ILE A 202 7.50 -12.81 9.04
N ASN A 203 6.76 -13.01 10.13
CA ASN A 203 6.80 -14.25 10.91
C ASN A 203 5.50 -15.04 10.71
N GLU A 204 5.54 -15.99 9.77
CA GLU A 204 4.39 -16.84 9.43
C GLU A 204 3.99 -17.82 10.54
N SER A 205 4.81 -18.01 11.58
CA SER A 205 4.49 -18.96 12.65
C SER A 205 3.23 -18.57 13.44
N TYR A 206 2.93 -17.28 13.57
CA TYR A 206 1.71 -16.82 14.25
C TYR A 206 0.45 -17.13 13.42
N ALA A 207 0.47 -16.83 12.12
CA ALA A 207 -0.60 -17.22 11.20
C ALA A 207 -0.75 -18.75 11.14
N GLY A 208 0.36 -19.49 11.12
CA GLY A 208 0.35 -20.96 11.18
C GLY A 208 -0.28 -21.50 12.47
N TRP A 209 0.03 -20.91 13.62
CA TRP A 209 -0.58 -21.27 14.91
C TRP A 209 -2.08 -20.95 14.92
N ALA A 210 -2.49 -19.80 14.39
CA ALA A 210 -3.89 -19.42 14.29
C ALA A 210 -4.70 -20.43 13.46
N VAL A 211 -4.16 -20.86 12.31
CA VAL A 211 -4.78 -21.90 11.47
C VAL A 211 -4.94 -23.23 12.20
N GLN A 212 -3.91 -23.66 12.94
CA GLN A 212 -3.97 -24.89 13.75
C GLN A 212 -5.03 -24.81 14.87
N ASN A 213 -5.42 -23.61 15.28
CA ASN A 213 -6.37 -23.36 16.36
C ASN A 213 -7.68 -22.72 15.86
N ARG A 214 -7.95 -22.76 14.54
CA ARG A 214 -9.08 -22.06 13.91
C ARG A 214 -10.44 -22.43 14.53
N ASP A 215 -10.62 -23.69 14.90
CA ASP A 215 -11.87 -24.25 15.42
C ASP A 215 -12.02 -24.05 16.93
N ALA A 216 -10.96 -23.62 17.62
CA ALA A 216 -11.03 -23.31 19.05
C ALA A 216 -11.91 -22.07 19.28
N SER A 217 -12.63 -22.05 20.41
CA SER A 217 -13.30 -20.84 20.85
C SER A 217 -12.26 -19.84 21.39
N LEU A 218 -12.51 -18.54 21.20
CA LEU A 218 -11.57 -17.52 21.67
C LEU A 218 -11.38 -17.59 23.20
N GLY A 219 -12.47 -17.82 23.93
CA GLY A 219 -12.44 -18.00 25.38
C GLY A 219 -11.66 -19.23 25.85
N SER A 220 -11.62 -20.34 25.10
CA SER A 220 -10.82 -21.52 25.50
C SER A 220 -9.32 -21.29 25.40
N LEU A 221 -8.90 -20.30 24.60
CA LEU A 221 -7.51 -19.91 24.40
C LEU A 221 -7.17 -18.59 25.10
N LYS A 222 -8.03 -18.11 26.00
CA LYS A 222 -7.84 -16.87 26.74
C LYS A 222 -6.49 -16.84 27.48
N LEU A 223 -5.85 -15.67 27.49
CA LEU A 223 -4.63 -15.42 28.28
C LEU A 223 -4.92 -15.59 29.78
N THR A 224 -3.96 -16.18 30.50
CA THR A 224 -4.06 -16.41 31.95
C THR A 224 -4.17 -15.11 32.74
N SER A 225 -3.44 -14.08 32.30
CA SER A 225 -3.49 -12.73 32.82
C SER A 225 -3.91 -11.78 31.70
N PRO A 226 -4.98 -10.97 31.88
CA PRO A 226 -5.36 -9.98 30.89
C PRO A 226 -4.25 -8.97 30.63
N VAL A 227 -4.14 -8.53 29.38
CA VAL A 227 -3.16 -7.53 28.94
C VAL A 227 -3.87 -6.35 28.26
N THR A 228 -3.21 -5.21 28.20
CA THR A 228 -3.66 -4.05 27.42
C THR A 228 -2.70 -3.81 26.28
N ILE A 229 -3.22 -3.56 25.08
CA ILE A 229 -2.46 -3.30 23.86
C ILE A 229 -2.83 -1.92 23.35
N ARG A 230 -1.83 -1.07 23.17
CA ARG A 230 -1.93 0.21 22.46
C ARG A 230 -1.97 -0.07 20.97
N TYR A 231 -3.17 -0.08 20.41
CA TYR A 231 -3.41 -0.43 19.02
C TYR A 231 -3.50 0.80 18.13
N ALA A 232 -2.88 0.73 16.95
CA ALA A 232 -3.00 1.74 15.90
C ALA A 232 -3.66 1.18 14.64
N TYR A 233 -4.36 2.05 13.91
CA TYR A 233 -5.02 1.72 12.66
C TYR A 233 -5.17 2.99 11.81
N LEU A 234 -5.50 2.83 10.53
CA LEU A 234 -5.67 3.93 9.58
C LEU A 234 -7.12 4.45 9.53
N ILE A 235 -7.26 5.77 9.51
CA ILE A 235 -8.57 6.42 9.47
C ILE A 235 -9.28 6.12 8.13
N ASN A 236 -10.51 5.60 8.23
CA ASN A 236 -11.38 5.28 7.11
C ASN A 236 -10.79 4.30 6.07
N ASP A 237 -9.80 3.49 6.44
CA ASP A 237 -9.26 2.47 5.54
C ASP A 237 -10.00 1.14 5.75
N ILE A 238 -10.98 0.84 4.88
CA ILE A 238 -11.77 -0.39 5.05
C ILE A 238 -10.96 -1.67 4.81
N HIS A 239 -9.70 -1.58 4.37
CA HIS A 239 -8.78 -2.71 4.32
C HIS A 239 -8.50 -3.29 5.72
N GLU A 240 -8.64 -2.45 6.75
CA GLU A 240 -8.41 -2.81 8.15
C GLU A 240 -9.69 -3.20 8.89
N LEU A 241 -10.79 -3.43 8.16
CA LEU A 241 -12.05 -3.94 8.71
C LEU A 241 -11.89 -5.18 9.60
N PRO A 242 -10.97 -6.14 9.33
CA PRO A 242 -10.76 -7.26 10.24
C PRO A 242 -10.44 -6.84 11.69
N PHE A 243 -9.64 -5.78 11.89
CA PHE A 243 -9.41 -5.25 13.24
C PHE A 243 -10.69 -4.65 13.81
N TYR A 244 -11.36 -3.78 13.04
CA TYR A 244 -12.52 -3.04 13.52
C TYR A 244 -13.68 -3.95 13.94
N VAL A 245 -14.00 -4.94 13.08
CA VAL A 245 -15.05 -5.92 13.34
C VAL A 245 -14.73 -6.73 14.60
N ALA A 246 -13.53 -7.30 14.70
CA ALA A 246 -13.12 -8.04 15.89
C ALA A 246 -13.17 -7.20 17.17
N TRP A 247 -12.77 -5.93 17.08
CA TRP A 247 -12.81 -5.00 18.21
C TRP A 247 -14.24 -4.70 18.66
N LYS A 248 -15.15 -4.39 17.73
CA LYS A 248 -16.56 -4.12 18.04
C LYS A 248 -17.32 -5.36 18.53
N LYS A 249 -16.95 -6.55 18.07
CA LYS A 249 -17.52 -7.82 18.54
C LYS A 249 -16.94 -8.29 19.89
N GLY A 250 -15.94 -7.59 20.43
CA GLY A 250 -15.33 -7.92 21.73
C GLY A 250 -14.38 -9.12 21.71
N TRP A 251 -13.97 -9.58 20.52
CA TRP A 251 -13.18 -10.80 20.34
C TRP A 251 -11.79 -10.72 20.94
N TYR A 252 -11.16 -9.54 20.93
CA TYR A 252 -9.92 -9.33 21.67
C TYR A 252 -10.12 -9.57 23.18
N THR A 253 -11.20 -9.03 23.77
CA THR A 253 -11.50 -9.19 25.19
C THR A 253 -11.78 -10.64 25.58
N GLU A 254 -12.43 -11.41 24.70
CA GLU A 254 -12.62 -12.87 24.88
C GLU A 254 -11.28 -13.62 25.03
N THR A 255 -10.25 -13.18 24.30
CA THR A 255 -8.89 -13.73 24.42
C THR A 255 -8.09 -13.16 25.60
N GLY A 256 -8.66 -12.25 26.39
CA GLY A 256 -7.96 -11.58 27.49
C GLY A 256 -7.12 -10.38 27.06
N ILE A 257 -7.35 -9.85 25.85
CA ILE A 257 -6.65 -8.67 25.32
C ILE A 257 -7.62 -7.48 25.35
N ASN A 258 -7.23 -6.43 26.05
CA ASN A 258 -7.93 -5.14 26.01
C ASN A 258 -7.25 -4.23 24.99
N ILE A 259 -8.01 -3.72 24.03
CA ILE A 259 -7.53 -2.74 23.07
C ILE A 259 -7.74 -1.34 23.62
N THR A 260 -6.68 -0.55 23.64
CA THR A 260 -6.69 0.90 23.84
C THR A 260 -6.08 1.55 22.61
N LEU A 261 -6.63 2.67 22.13
CA LEU A 261 -6.02 3.35 20.99
C LEU A 261 -4.68 3.97 21.39
N ALA A 262 -3.66 3.75 20.58
CA ALA A 262 -2.35 4.35 20.76
C ALA A 262 -2.40 5.88 20.63
N GLU A 263 -1.46 6.57 21.24
CA GLU A 263 -1.33 8.02 21.07
C GLU A 263 -1.08 8.35 19.59
N GLY A 264 -1.92 9.24 19.04
CA GLY A 264 -1.91 9.62 17.62
C GLY A 264 -2.79 8.77 16.71
N ALA A 265 -3.31 7.63 17.19
CA ALA A 265 -4.24 6.81 16.43
C ALA A 265 -5.68 7.41 16.45
N PRO A 266 -6.47 7.25 15.38
CA PRO A 266 -6.08 6.65 14.10
C PRO A 266 -5.16 7.56 13.28
N PHE A 267 -4.27 6.95 12.49
CA PHE A 267 -3.33 7.68 11.64
C PHE A 267 -3.91 7.92 10.23
N GLN A 268 -3.46 8.97 9.55
CA GLN A 268 -3.97 9.26 8.20
C GLN A 268 -3.43 8.32 7.11
N ASN A 269 -2.28 7.69 7.34
CA ASN A 269 -1.67 6.72 6.43
C ASN A 269 -0.57 5.95 7.19
N GLY A 270 -0.15 4.81 6.63
CA GLY A 270 0.85 3.96 7.29
C GLY A 270 2.23 4.61 7.43
N ALA A 271 2.58 5.64 6.64
CA ALA A 271 3.83 6.36 6.84
C ALA A 271 3.84 7.15 8.16
N PHE A 272 2.69 7.75 8.54
CA PHE A 272 2.54 8.40 9.84
C PHE A 272 2.44 7.41 10.98
N GLU A 273 1.78 6.26 10.79
CA GLU A 273 1.77 5.21 11.81
C GLU A 273 3.16 4.68 12.10
N MET A 274 3.98 4.45 11.08
CA MET A 274 5.37 4.04 11.27
C MET A 274 6.22 5.11 11.96
N GLN A 275 6.11 6.39 11.55
CA GLN A 275 7.00 7.45 12.03
C GLN A 275 6.58 8.07 13.36
N ASN A 276 5.28 8.24 13.57
CA ASN A 276 4.73 8.91 14.75
C ASN A 276 4.12 7.92 15.76
N GLY A 277 3.96 6.65 15.36
CA GLY A 277 3.44 5.58 16.19
C GLY A 277 4.54 4.61 16.63
N PHE A 278 4.89 3.67 15.74
CA PHE A 278 5.91 2.64 16.00
C PHE A 278 7.25 3.26 16.40
N LYS A 279 7.82 4.13 15.54
CA LYS A 279 9.11 4.78 15.83
C LYS A 279 9.10 5.65 17.09
N ALA A 280 7.93 6.20 17.46
CA ALA A 280 7.78 6.98 18.67
C ALA A 280 7.58 6.12 19.94
N GLY A 281 7.45 4.80 19.80
CA GLY A 281 7.19 3.87 20.91
C GLY A 281 5.78 3.99 21.50
N THR A 282 4.83 4.61 20.78
CA THR A 282 3.45 4.79 21.27
C THR A 282 2.52 3.64 20.90
N VAL A 283 2.90 2.83 19.90
CA VAL A 283 2.14 1.70 19.34
C VAL A 283 2.79 0.39 19.75
N ASP A 284 1.99 -0.55 20.28
CA ASP A 284 2.44 -1.91 20.60
C ASP A 284 2.20 -2.86 19.41
N VAL A 285 0.99 -2.78 18.85
CA VAL A 285 0.53 -3.56 17.69
C VAL A 285 -0.32 -2.64 16.83
N GLY A 286 -0.25 -2.74 15.51
CA GLY A 286 -1.04 -1.91 14.60
C GLY A 286 -1.44 -2.62 13.32
N SER A 287 -2.44 -2.06 12.64
CA SER A 287 -2.83 -2.42 11.29
C SER A 287 -2.41 -1.32 10.33
N LEU A 288 -1.66 -1.68 9.30
CA LEU A 288 -1.20 -0.76 8.26
C LEU A 288 -0.71 -1.50 7.03
N GLY A 289 -0.48 -0.77 5.94
CA GLY A 289 0.12 -1.32 4.72
C GLY A 289 1.50 -1.97 4.93
N ILE A 290 1.74 -3.14 4.34
CA ILE A 290 3.09 -3.72 4.23
C ILE A 290 4.07 -2.77 3.52
N PRO A 291 3.67 -1.93 2.54
CA PRO A 291 4.58 -0.97 1.92
C PRO A 291 5.19 0.08 2.84
N PRO A 292 4.42 0.86 3.64
CA PRO A 292 5.01 1.76 4.61
C PRO A 292 5.83 1.03 5.67
N VAL A 293 5.44 -0.17 6.09
CA VAL A 293 6.27 -1.01 6.98
C VAL A 293 7.65 -1.28 6.35
N ILE A 294 7.68 -1.75 5.10
CA ILE A 294 8.90 -2.07 4.36
C ILE A 294 9.80 -0.83 4.22
N ILE A 295 9.23 0.31 3.87
CA ILE A 295 10.00 1.52 3.59
C ILE A 295 10.50 2.16 4.88
N HIS A 296 9.64 2.38 5.86
CA HIS A 296 9.99 3.16 7.05
C HIS A 296 10.83 2.39 8.07
N ARG A 297 10.75 1.05 8.08
CA ARG A 297 11.72 0.22 8.81
C ARG A 297 13.16 0.40 8.29
N ILE A 298 13.36 1.05 7.13
CA ILE A 298 14.69 1.29 6.57
C ILE A 298 14.97 2.78 6.41
N ASN A 299 14.19 3.51 5.61
CA ASN A 299 14.42 4.92 5.33
C ASN A 299 14.31 5.78 6.59
N SER A 300 13.40 5.45 7.52
CA SER A 300 13.20 6.22 8.75
C SER A 300 13.92 5.65 9.97
N ASN A 301 14.54 4.46 9.85
CA ASN A 301 15.19 3.79 10.98
C ASN A 301 16.49 4.48 11.37
N ASP A 302 16.72 4.67 12.66
CA ASP A 302 18.07 4.85 13.18
C ASP A 302 18.66 3.48 13.52
N PHE A 303 19.55 2.97 12.67
CA PHE A 303 20.17 1.65 12.87
C PHE A 303 21.09 1.56 14.11
N ALA A 304 21.43 2.68 14.76
CA ALA A 304 22.16 2.64 16.02
C ALA A 304 21.27 2.18 17.20
N THR A 305 19.97 2.50 17.13
CA THR A 305 18.97 2.19 18.16
C THR A 305 17.93 1.18 17.68
N ASP A 306 17.84 0.94 16.36
CA ASP A 306 16.87 0.10 15.67
C ASP A 306 15.41 0.51 15.96
N ASP A 307 15.20 1.83 16.06
CA ASP A 307 13.99 2.47 16.60
C ASP A 307 12.74 2.38 15.73
N ALA A 308 12.83 1.94 14.47
CA ALA A 308 11.69 1.73 13.58
C ALA A 308 11.44 0.26 13.30
N ARG A 309 11.99 -0.65 14.12
CA ARG A 309 11.86 -2.09 13.88
C ARG A 309 10.49 -2.61 14.28
N VAL A 310 9.83 -3.19 13.29
CA VAL A 310 8.55 -3.88 13.44
C VAL A 310 8.64 -5.31 12.90
N GLY A 311 7.77 -6.18 13.38
CA GLY A 311 7.53 -7.51 12.82
C GLY A 311 6.07 -7.70 12.41
N VAL A 312 5.81 -8.59 11.46
CA VAL A 312 4.46 -8.86 10.92
C VAL A 312 3.99 -10.26 11.30
N ILE A 313 2.76 -10.37 11.80
CA ILE A 313 2.17 -11.63 12.29
C ILE A 313 1.09 -12.21 11.38
N ALA A 314 0.41 -11.38 10.60
CA ALA A 314 -0.71 -11.76 9.76
C ALA A 314 -0.94 -10.74 8.64
N GLY A 315 -1.59 -11.18 7.56
CA GLY A 315 -2.19 -10.31 6.56
C GLY A 315 -3.57 -9.79 6.99
N MET A 316 -4.07 -8.80 6.28
CA MET A 316 -5.45 -8.29 6.41
C MET A 316 -6.19 -8.30 5.08
N ASN A 317 -5.54 -7.81 4.02
CA ASN A 317 -6.08 -7.83 2.68
C ASN A 317 -5.00 -7.82 1.60
N ASN A 318 -5.39 -8.29 0.43
CA ASN A 318 -4.77 -8.00 -0.85
C ASN A 318 -5.71 -7.09 -1.66
N GLU A 319 -5.15 -6.43 -2.68
CA GLU A 319 -5.90 -5.60 -3.63
C GLU A 319 -6.74 -4.49 -2.96
N GLY A 320 -7.78 -3.98 -3.65
CA GLY A 320 -8.68 -2.95 -3.12
C GLY A 320 -8.23 -1.51 -3.31
N SER A 321 -7.39 -1.22 -4.31
CA SER A 321 -7.06 0.14 -4.73
C SER A 321 -7.51 0.40 -6.16
N VAL A 322 -7.92 1.63 -6.46
CA VAL A 322 -8.48 1.95 -7.78
C VAL A 322 -7.90 3.26 -8.29
N ILE A 323 -7.48 3.28 -9.55
CA ILE A 323 -7.28 4.52 -10.30
C ILE A 323 -8.67 4.99 -10.74
N VAL A 324 -9.13 6.12 -10.20
CA VAL A 324 -10.39 6.78 -10.56
C VAL A 324 -10.07 7.99 -11.41
N VAL A 325 -10.85 8.23 -12.46
CA VAL A 325 -10.71 9.40 -13.34
C VAL A 325 -12.02 10.13 -13.52
N ALA A 326 -11.95 11.40 -13.87
CA ALA A 326 -13.12 12.17 -14.27
C ALA A 326 -13.80 11.50 -15.48
N ASN A 327 -15.12 11.65 -15.58
CA ASN A 327 -15.95 10.85 -16.50
C ASN A 327 -15.53 10.93 -17.99
N ASN A 328 -14.90 12.03 -18.40
CA ASN A 328 -14.44 12.29 -19.76
C ASN A 328 -13.11 11.58 -20.13
N PHE A 329 -12.39 10.99 -19.18
CA PHE A 329 -11.15 10.26 -19.44
C PHE A 329 -11.40 8.76 -19.56
N THR A 330 -10.61 8.05 -20.38
CA THR A 330 -10.83 6.63 -20.71
C THR A 330 -9.55 5.79 -20.68
N SER A 331 -8.38 6.42 -20.58
CA SER A 331 -7.09 5.76 -20.56
C SER A 331 -6.07 6.54 -19.72
N MET A 332 -4.98 5.87 -19.33
CA MET A 332 -3.84 6.53 -18.68
C MET A 332 -3.21 7.62 -19.56
N LYS A 333 -3.26 7.47 -20.89
CA LYS A 333 -2.75 8.46 -21.86
C LYS A 333 -3.49 9.79 -21.78
N ASP A 334 -4.78 9.76 -21.44
CA ASP A 334 -5.58 10.99 -21.29
C ASP A 334 -5.14 11.85 -20.09
N LEU A 335 -4.34 11.29 -19.18
CA LEU A 335 -3.81 11.96 -17.99
C LEU A 335 -2.49 12.71 -18.26
N GLN A 336 -1.91 12.61 -19.46
CA GLN A 336 -0.68 13.34 -19.80
C GLN A 336 -0.85 14.85 -19.63
N GLY A 337 0.07 15.46 -18.89
CA GLY A 337 0.01 16.89 -18.54
C GLY A 337 -1.12 17.27 -17.57
N LYS A 338 -1.77 16.28 -16.93
CA LYS A 338 -2.81 16.51 -15.91
C LYS A 338 -2.29 16.24 -14.51
N THR A 339 -2.96 16.83 -13.53
CA THR A 339 -2.75 16.54 -12.11
C THR A 339 -3.56 15.32 -11.69
N VAL A 340 -2.91 14.39 -11.00
CA VAL A 340 -3.49 13.17 -10.44
C VAL A 340 -3.15 13.08 -8.95
N GLY A 341 -4.14 12.81 -8.11
CA GLY A 341 -3.95 12.65 -6.67
C GLY A 341 -3.39 11.29 -6.27
N TYR A 342 -2.52 11.24 -5.26
CA TYR A 342 -2.07 9.98 -4.64
C TYR A 342 -1.75 10.18 -3.14
N PRO A 343 -1.69 9.10 -2.32
CA PRO A 343 -1.58 9.24 -0.87
C PRO A 343 -0.20 9.70 -0.39
N GLY A 344 0.83 9.49 -1.21
CA GLY A 344 2.19 9.93 -0.95
C GLY A 344 3.26 8.91 -1.36
N PRO A 345 4.54 9.32 -1.34
CA PRO A 345 5.66 8.49 -1.76
C PRO A 345 5.73 7.18 -0.98
N GLY A 346 6.04 6.09 -1.67
CA GLY A 346 6.27 4.77 -1.06
C GLY A 346 5.02 3.96 -0.70
N THR A 347 3.82 4.52 -0.89
CA THR A 347 2.57 3.75 -0.72
C THR A 347 2.40 2.70 -1.82
N ILE A 348 1.52 1.70 -1.60
CA ILE A 348 1.22 0.71 -2.66
C ILE A 348 0.64 1.42 -3.89
N GLN A 349 -0.20 2.42 -3.67
CA GLN A 349 -0.83 3.22 -4.72
C GLN A 349 0.21 3.97 -5.55
N HIS A 350 1.24 4.52 -4.90
CA HIS A 350 2.35 5.14 -5.61
C HIS A 350 3.04 4.15 -6.56
N VAL A 351 3.42 2.97 -6.04
CA VAL A 351 4.14 1.96 -6.84
C VAL A 351 3.26 1.38 -7.94
N LEU A 352 1.98 1.11 -7.67
CA LEU A 352 1.02 0.63 -8.67
C LEU A 352 0.83 1.65 -9.80
N PHE A 353 0.73 2.94 -9.47
CA PHE A 353 0.61 3.98 -10.49
C PHE A 353 1.86 4.05 -11.37
N LEU A 354 3.05 3.95 -10.78
CA LEU A 354 4.31 3.93 -11.52
C LEU A 354 4.42 2.68 -12.40
N MET A 355 4.03 1.51 -11.90
CA MET A 355 4.00 0.27 -12.68
C MET A 355 3.07 0.38 -13.88
N GLU A 356 1.88 0.97 -13.70
CA GLU A 356 0.93 1.17 -14.79
C GLU A 356 1.43 2.20 -15.81
N ALA A 357 2.00 3.32 -15.34
CA ALA A 357 2.58 4.33 -16.21
C ALA A 357 3.74 3.76 -17.04
N ASP A 358 4.66 3.01 -16.42
CA ASP A 358 5.78 2.34 -17.10
C ASP A 358 5.28 1.34 -18.15
N ARG A 359 4.26 0.54 -17.83
CA ARG A 359 3.62 -0.41 -18.76
C ARG A 359 3.08 0.27 -20.02
N GLU A 360 2.55 1.49 -19.88
CA GLU A 360 1.97 2.29 -20.97
C GLU A 360 3.00 3.22 -21.65
N GLY A 361 4.27 3.20 -21.21
CA GLY A 361 5.32 4.10 -21.72
C GLY A 361 5.11 5.57 -21.34
N LEU A 362 4.44 5.83 -20.22
CA LEU A 362 4.08 7.15 -19.73
C LEU A 362 5.08 7.64 -18.67
N LYS A 363 5.37 8.94 -18.71
CA LYS A 363 6.23 9.60 -17.73
C LYS A 363 5.40 10.17 -16.58
N VAL A 364 5.99 10.17 -15.38
CA VAL A 364 5.40 10.73 -14.17
C VAL A 364 6.34 11.80 -13.59
N SER A 365 5.76 12.89 -13.10
CA SER A 365 6.42 13.96 -12.34
C SER A 365 5.69 14.20 -11.01
N TYR A 366 6.27 15.00 -10.11
CA TYR A 366 5.74 15.32 -8.78
C TYR A 366 5.66 16.82 -8.56
#